data_AF-A0A357KQB0-F1
#
_entry.id   AF-A0A357KQB0-F1
#
_cell.length_a   1.000
_cell.length_b   1.000
_cell.length_c   1.000
_cell.angle_alpha   90.00
_cell.angle_beta   90.00
_cell.angle_gamma   90.00
#
_symmetry.space_group_name_H-M   'P 1'
#
loop_
_entity.id
_entity.type
_entity.pdbx_description
1 polymer ?
#
loop_
_entity_poly.entity_id
_entity_poly.type
_entity_poly.pdbx_seq_one_letter_code
_entity_poly.pdbx_strand_id
1 'polypeptide(L)'
;MRQAQKGFTLIELMIVVAIIGILAAVALPAYQDYTARSKIATMVATASAGKTAIFDHYSSEGSMPADDASFEGGIVTAGFFNAMNSTNYKTGKADYAFGGGTGGNATLTVTLANVNANVNAKKMVFFYGDVDGQLQFTCNGGTDGAGANLPAAKYLPSECRP
;
A
#
# COMPACT_ATOMS: atom_id res chain seq x y z
N MET A 1 15.84 8.09 62.30
CA MET A 1 15.03 6.87 62.13
C MET A 1 15.23 6.38 60.70
N ARG A 2 15.72 5.16 60.48
CA ARG A 2 15.84 4.58 59.14
C ARG A 2 14.45 4.13 58.69
N GLN A 3 13.88 4.79 57.68
CA GLN A 3 12.65 4.31 57.05
C GLN A 3 12.93 2.94 56.41
N ALA A 4 12.20 1.91 56.82
CA ALA A 4 12.24 0.62 56.15
C ALA A 4 11.60 0.80 54.76
N GLN A 5 12.38 0.58 53.70
CA GLN A 5 11.83 0.54 52.35
C GLN A 5 10.83 -0.61 52.26
N LYS A 6 9.55 -0.26 52.06
CA LYS A 6 8.52 -1.24 51.71
C LYS A 6 8.81 -1.72 50.28
N GLY A 7 9.29 -2.97 50.16
CA GLY A 7 9.45 -3.61 48.86
C GLY A 7 8.10 -3.93 48.22
N PHE A 8 8.08 -4.02 46.88
CA PHE A 8 6.94 -4.50 46.11
C PHE A 8 6.61 -5.95 46.48
N THR A 9 5.33 -6.30 46.61
CA THR A 9 4.92 -7.68 46.86
C THR A 9 4.92 -8.50 45.57
N LEU A 10 5.23 -9.78 45.70
CA LEU A 10 5.20 -10.72 44.57
C LEU A 10 3.78 -10.82 43.98
N ILE A 11 2.76 -10.68 44.83
CA ILE A 11 1.35 -10.70 44.40
C ILE A 11 0.97 -9.45 43.60
N GLU A 12 1.45 -8.26 43.97
CA GLU A 12 1.24 -7.04 43.18
C GLU A 12 1.86 -7.18 41.79
N LEU A 13 3.07 -7.73 41.72
CA LEU A 13 3.74 -7.92 40.43
C LEU A 13 3.01 -8.94 39.55
N MET A 14 2.51 -10.03 40.14
CA MET A 14 1.72 -11.03 39.40
C MET A 14 0.40 -10.48 38.85
N ILE A 15 -0.31 -9.64 39.61
CA ILE A 15 -1.55 -9.00 39.14
C ILE A 15 -1.25 -8.04 37.99
N VAL A 16 -0.17 -7.26 38.08
CA VAL A 16 0.23 -6.34 37.00
C VAL A 16 0.53 -7.11 35.72
N VAL A 17 1.27 -8.22 35.79
CA VAL A 17 1.56 -9.06 34.62
C VAL A 17 0.29 -9.66 34.03
N ALA A 18 -0.66 -10.09 34.88
CA ALA A 18 -1.95 -10.63 34.41
C ALA A 18 -2.77 -9.58 33.63
N ILE A 19 -2.87 -8.35 34.14
CA ILE A 19 -3.60 -7.26 33.48
C ILE A 19 -2.92 -6.88 32.15
N ILE A 20 -1.58 -6.75 32.14
CA ILE A 20 -0.82 -6.47 30.92
C ILE A 20 -1.02 -7.58 29.89
N GLY A 21 -1.07 -8.85 30.32
CA GLY A 21 -1.33 -9.99 29.45
C GLY A 21 -2.67 -9.89 28.71
N ILE A 22 -3.75 -9.53 29.42
CA ILE A 22 -5.09 -9.36 28.81
C ILE A 22 -5.09 -8.18 27.82
N LEU A 23 -4.53 -7.04 28.22
CA LEU A 23 -4.48 -5.86 27.36
C LEU A 23 -3.64 -6.12 26.10
N ALA A 24 -2.50 -6.81 26.23
CA ALA A 24 -1.65 -7.15 25.10
C ALA A 24 -2.35 -8.06 24.08
N ALA A 25 -3.16 -9.02 24.55
CA ALA A 25 -3.88 -9.94 23.67
C ALA A 25 -4.86 -9.21 22.71
N VAL A 26 -5.49 -8.12 23.17
CA VAL A 26 -6.41 -7.31 22.34
C VAL A 26 -5.66 -6.21 21.56
N ALA A 27 -4.66 -5.58 22.19
CA ALA A 27 -3.96 -4.45 21.61
C ALA A 27 -3.01 -4.86 20.47
N LEU A 28 -2.34 -6.00 20.57
CA LEU A 28 -1.37 -6.44 19.55
C LEU A 28 -1.99 -6.66 18.17
N PRO A 29 -3.12 -7.41 18.02
CA PRO A 29 -3.77 -7.55 16.72
C PRO A 29 -4.24 -6.21 16.14
N ALA A 30 -4.83 -5.33 16.97
CA ALA A 30 -5.29 -4.03 16.53
C ALA A 30 -4.12 -3.13 16.04
N TYR A 31 -2.98 -3.17 16.73
CA TYR A 31 -1.77 -2.45 16.31
C TYR A 31 -1.19 -3.01 15.02
N GLN A 32 -1.20 -4.33 14.81
CA GLN A 32 -0.79 -4.96 13.55
C GLN A 32 -1.69 -4.57 12.37
N ASP A 33 -3.00 -4.45 12.60
CA ASP A 33 -3.95 -3.98 11.59
C ASP A 33 -3.70 -2.50 11.24
N TYR A 34 -3.48 -1.66 12.25
CA TYR A 34 -3.19 -0.22 12.06
C TYR A 34 -1.88 0.01 11.30
N THR A 35 -0.80 -0.65 11.71
CA THR A 35 0.51 -0.54 11.05
C THR A 35 0.45 -1.05 9.61
N ALA A 36 -0.30 -2.12 9.34
CA ALA A 36 -0.51 -2.60 7.97
C ALA A 36 -1.23 -1.58 7.10
N ARG A 37 -2.30 -0.94 7.62
CA ARG A 37 -3.01 0.12 6.90
C ARG A 37 -2.13 1.32 6.62
N SER A 38 -1.31 1.74 7.59
CA SER A 38 -0.36 2.84 7.41
C SER A 38 0.68 2.54 6.32
N LYS A 39 1.24 1.32 6.31
CA LYS A 39 2.18 0.88 5.25
C LYS A 39 1.53 0.79 3.87
N ILE A 40 0.27 0.38 3.79
CA ILE A 40 -0.46 0.39 2.51
C ILE A 40 -0.74 1.84 2.08
N ALA A 41 -1.12 2.73 3.00
CA ALA A 41 -1.34 4.14 2.70
C ALA A 41 -0.08 4.82 2.13
N THR A 42 1.12 4.49 2.62
CA THR A 42 2.36 5.01 2.03
C THR A 42 2.57 4.49 0.61
N MET A 43 2.25 3.22 0.34
CA MET A 43 2.29 2.67 -1.03
C MET A 43 1.29 3.36 -1.95
N VAL A 44 0.08 3.65 -1.48
CA VAL A 44 -0.95 4.38 -2.22
C VAL A 44 -0.49 5.82 -2.52
N ALA A 45 0.12 6.48 -1.54
CA ALA A 45 0.68 7.81 -1.73
C ALA A 45 1.80 7.80 -2.78
N THR A 46 2.73 6.85 -2.70
CA THR A 46 3.79 6.68 -3.69
C THR A 46 3.20 6.42 -5.08
N ALA A 47 2.25 5.49 -5.21
CA ALA A 47 1.51 5.23 -6.45
C ALA A 47 0.89 6.52 -7.02
N SER A 48 0.21 7.30 -6.18
CA SER A 48 -0.46 8.52 -6.60
C SER A 48 0.48 9.60 -7.15
N ALA A 49 1.78 9.56 -6.84
CA ALA A 49 2.76 10.50 -7.39
C ALA A 49 2.96 10.32 -8.91
N GLY A 50 2.70 9.12 -9.45
CA GLY A 50 2.78 8.85 -10.89
C GLY A 50 1.64 9.46 -11.71
N LYS A 51 0.54 9.90 -11.07
CA LYS A 51 -0.67 10.41 -11.75
C LYS A 51 -0.35 11.53 -12.74
N THR A 52 0.38 12.54 -12.27
CA THR A 52 0.65 13.75 -13.07
C THR A 52 1.39 13.39 -14.34
N ALA A 53 2.49 12.63 -14.24
CA ALA A 53 3.30 12.29 -15.40
C ALA A 53 2.54 11.40 -16.42
N ILE A 54 1.74 10.44 -15.95
CA ILE A 54 0.93 9.57 -16.82
C ILE A 54 -0.18 10.37 -17.51
N PHE A 55 -0.86 11.25 -16.79
CA PHE A 55 -1.97 12.05 -17.31
C PHE A 55 -1.53 13.21 -18.19
N ASP A 56 -0.35 13.80 -17.93
CA ASP A 56 0.24 14.80 -18.81
C ASP A 56 0.55 14.18 -20.18
N HIS A 57 1.12 12.96 -20.20
CA HIS A 57 1.37 12.22 -21.44
C HIS A 57 0.07 11.89 -22.19
N TYR A 58 -0.95 11.41 -21.48
CA TYR A 58 -2.26 11.16 -22.08
C TYR A 58 -2.85 12.44 -22.70
N SER A 59 -2.68 13.58 -22.03
CA SER A 59 -3.17 14.88 -22.50
C SER A 59 -2.41 15.39 -23.73
N SER A 60 -1.11 15.07 -23.87
CA SER A 60 -0.31 15.49 -25.02
C SER A 60 -0.43 14.56 -26.24
N GLU A 61 -0.55 13.25 -26.02
CA GLU A 61 -0.52 12.25 -27.10
C GLU A 61 -1.90 11.67 -27.44
N GLY A 62 -2.90 11.85 -26.56
CA GLY A 62 -4.25 11.32 -26.74
C GLY A 62 -4.35 9.80 -26.55
N SER A 63 -3.30 9.18 -26.00
CA SER A 63 -3.24 7.75 -25.68
C SER A 63 -2.52 7.53 -24.37
N MET A 64 -2.85 6.42 -23.69
CA MET A 64 -2.01 5.99 -22.56
C MET A 64 -0.62 5.61 -23.08
N PRO A 65 0.42 5.84 -22.27
CA PRO A 65 1.76 5.43 -22.63
C PRO A 65 1.79 3.95 -22.97
N ALA A 66 2.67 3.57 -23.89
CA ALA A 66 2.99 2.18 -24.14
C ALA A 66 4.04 1.69 -23.13
N ASP A 67 4.13 0.37 -22.95
CA ASP A 67 5.21 -0.26 -22.20
C ASP A 67 6.51 -0.20 -23.03
N ASP A 68 7.07 1.00 -23.15
CA ASP A 68 8.32 1.24 -23.84
C ASP A 68 9.37 1.89 -22.93
N ALA A 69 10.62 1.51 -23.15
CA ALA A 69 11.75 1.92 -22.33
C ALA A 69 12.01 3.45 -22.33
N SER A 70 11.42 4.19 -23.26
CA SER A 70 11.59 5.64 -23.45
C SER A 70 10.65 6.40 -22.51
N PHE A 71 9.39 5.99 -22.42
CA PHE A 71 8.44 6.51 -21.46
C PHE A 71 8.81 6.12 -20.03
N GLU A 72 9.14 4.83 -19.85
CA GLU A 72 9.74 4.34 -18.60
C GLU A 72 10.97 5.20 -18.26
N GLY A 73 11.91 5.43 -19.18
CA GLY A 73 13.09 6.26 -18.92
C GLY A 73 12.77 7.70 -18.48
N GLY A 74 11.75 8.34 -19.07
CA GLY A 74 11.31 9.70 -18.77
C GLY A 74 10.62 9.85 -17.41
N ILE A 75 9.88 8.82 -16.96
CA ILE A 75 9.22 8.83 -15.64
C ILE A 75 10.07 8.12 -14.56
N VAL A 76 10.94 7.18 -14.94
CA VAL A 76 11.96 6.57 -14.08
C VAL A 76 12.96 7.63 -13.62
N THR A 77 13.30 8.59 -14.48
CA THR A 77 14.05 9.79 -14.07
C THR A 77 13.24 10.74 -13.19
N ALA A 78 11.89 10.72 -13.28
CA ALA A 78 10.99 11.42 -12.37
C ALA A 78 10.85 10.74 -10.97
N GLY A 79 11.55 9.63 -10.72
CA GLY A 79 11.72 9.06 -9.38
C GLY A 79 10.56 8.21 -8.88
N PHE A 80 9.37 8.29 -9.50
CA PHE A 80 8.19 7.51 -9.11
C PHE A 80 8.43 5.99 -9.18
N PHE A 81 8.90 5.49 -10.32
CA PHE A 81 9.20 4.06 -10.52
C PHE A 81 10.26 3.56 -9.54
N ASN A 82 11.29 4.38 -9.31
CA ASN A 82 12.33 4.09 -8.33
C ASN A 82 11.77 4.08 -6.91
N ALA A 83 10.90 5.02 -6.55
CA ALA A 83 10.26 5.05 -5.25
C ALA A 83 9.40 3.80 -5.01
N MET A 84 8.57 3.41 -5.98
CA MET A 84 7.78 2.16 -5.91
C MET A 84 8.69 0.93 -5.84
N ASN A 85 9.76 0.89 -6.65
CA ASN A 85 10.72 -0.21 -6.67
C ASN A 85 11.69 -0.24 -5.48
N SER A 86 11.79 0.84 -4.71
CA SER A 86 12.64 0.93 -3.52
C SER A 86 11.89 0.71 -2.20
N THR A 87 10.56 0.67 -2.19
CA THR A 87 9.81 0.41 -0.94
C THR A 87 10.09 -0.99 -0.35
N ASN A 88 10.14 -1.08 0.98
CA ASN A 88 10.31 -2.36 1.68
C ASN A 88 9.01 -3.17 1.79
N TYR A 89 7.87 -2.60 1.41
CA TYR A 89 6.54 -3.20 1.63
C TYR A 89 6.05 -4.09 0.48
N LYS A 90 6.98 -4.60 -0.34
CA LYS A 90 6.69 -5.42 -1.51
C LYS A 90 7.71 -6.53 -1.68
N THR A 91 7.36 -7.51 -2.51
CA THR A 91 8.28 -8.51 -3.05
C THR A 91 8.50 -8.27 -4.54
N GLY A 92 9.73 -8.46 -5.00
CA GLY A 92 10.10 -8.25 -6.40
C GLY A 92 9.99 -6.79 -6.87
N LYS A 93 9.98 -6.62 -8.19
CA LYS A 93 9.66 -5.35 -8.82
C LYS A 93 8.15 -5.17 -8.87
N ALA A 94 7.71 -3.91 -8.91
CA ALA A 94 6.33 -3.64 -9.25
C ALA A 94 6.11 -3.96 -10.73
N ASP A 95 4.99 -4.60 -11.05
CA ASP A 95 4.62 -4.98 -12.41
C ASP A 95 3.84 -3.82 -13.01
N TYR A 96 4.33 -3.25 -14.10
CA TYR A 96 3.68 -2.18 -14.83
C TYR A 96 3.11 -2.75 -16.12
N ALA A 97 1.84 -2.48 -16.38
CA ALA A 97 1.20 -2.84 -17.63
C ALA A 97 0.58 -1.60 -18.24
N PHE A 98 1.16 -1.16 -19.34
CA PHE A 98 0.75 0.02 -20.07
C PHE A 98 0.05 -0.44 -21.36
N GLY A 99 -1.27 -0.24 -21.42
CA GLY A 99 -2.12 -0.85 -22.43
C GLY A 99 -1.94 -0.33 -23.86
N GLY A 100 -1.12 0.70 -24.10
CA GLY A 100 -0.76 1.23 -25.42
C GLY A 100 -1.97 1.40 -26.36
N GLY A 101 -2.72 2.50 -26.24
CA GLY A 101 -3.84 2.78 -27.15
C GLY A 101 -4.75 3.92 -26.72
N THR A 102 -5.62 4.37 -27.63
CA THR A 102 -6.70 5.34 -27.37
C THR A 102 -7.75 4.69 -26.47
N GLY A 103 -8.00 5.25 -25.29
CA GLY A 103 -8.83 4.61 -24.25
C GLY A 103 -8.16 3.43 -23.53
N GLY A 104 -6.83 3.26 -23.71
CA GLY A 104 -6.06 2.30 -22.94
C GLY A 104 -6.02 2.64 -21.46
N ASN A 105 -5.69 1.66 -20.63
CA ASN A 105 -5.43 1.83 -19.20
C ASN A 105 -3.96 1.53 -18.90
N ALA A 106 -3.45 2.17 -17.87
CA ALA A 106 -2.17 1.85 -17.26
C ALA A 106 -2.44 1.25 -15.88
N THR A 107 -1.89 0.07 -15.62
CA THR A 107 -2.00 -0.57 -14.31
C THR A 107 -0.62 -0.79 -13.71
N LEU A 108 -0.57 -0.62 -12.39
CA LEU A 108 0.60 -0.88 -11.57
C LEU A 108 0.21 -1.89 -10.51
N THR A 109 0.77 -3.08 -10.61
CA THR A 109 0.53 -4.17 -9.67
C THR A 109 1.71 -4.34 -8.74
N VAL A 110 1.45 -4.33 -7.43
CA VAL A 110 2.46 -4.57 -6.40
C VAL A 110 2.05 -5.74 -5.54
N THR A 111 2.91 -6.75 -5.45
CA THR A 111 2.75 -7.83 -4.47
C THR A 111 3.34 -7.41 -3.12
N LEU A 112 2.51 -7.34 -2.08
CA LEU A 112 2.89 -6.85 -0.76
C LEU A 112 3.79 -7.85 -0.02
N ALA A 113 4.78 -7.33 0.70
CA ALA A 113 5.64 -8.09 1.61
C ALA A 113 6.09 -7.23 2.79
N ASN A 114 6.59 -7.82 3.86
CA ASN A 114 7.05 -7.09 5.07
C ASN A 114 6.01 -6.13 5.68
N VAL A 115 4.72 -6.40 5.47
CA VAL A 115 3.61 -5.64 6.06
C VAL A 115 3.16 -6.32 7.35
N ASN A 116 2.46 -7.45 7.22
CA ASN A 116 2.12 -8.41 8.26
C ASN A 116 1.73 -9.75 7.59
N ALA A 117 1.60 -10.83 8.35
CA ALA A 117 1.29 -12.16 7.77
C ALA A 117 -0.05 -12.24 7.03
N ASN A 118 -1.04 -11.41 7.41
CA ASN A 118 -2.37 -11.40 6.80
C ASN A 118 -2.44 -10.64 5.47
N VAL A 119 -1.44 -9.81 5.19
CA VAL A 119 -1.38 -8.91 4.03
C VAL A 119 -0.26 -9.31 3.06
N ASN A 120 0.82 -9.95 3.54
CA ASN A 120 1.89 -10.42 2.68
C ASN A 120 1.36 -11.37 1.58
N ALA A 121 1.97 -11.33 0.40
CA ALA A 121 1.55 -12.01 -0.83
C ALA A 121 0.22 -11.56 -1.45
N LYS A 122 -0.53 -10.67 -0.79
CA LYS A 122 -1.67 -9.97 -1.40
C LYS A 122 -1.19 -8.90 -2.38
N LYS A 123 -2.01 -8.56 -3.36
CA LYS A 123 -1.66 -7.62 -4.43
C LYS A 123 -2.45 -6.32 -4.28
N MET A 124 -1.77 -5.19 -4.45
CA MET A 124 -2.38 -3.90 -4.72
C MET A 124 -2.31 -3.64 -6.21
N VAL A 125 -3.40 -3.17 -6.81
CA VAL A 125 -3.40 -2.72 -8.21
C VAL A 125 -3.85 -1.28 -8.26
N PHE A 126 -3.00 -0.44 -8.82
CA PHE A 126 -3.25 0.96 -9.07
C PHE A 126 -3.58 1.13 -10.55
N PHE A 127 -4.75 1.66 -10.83
CA PHE A 127 -5.22 1.95 -12.17
C PHE A 127 -5.02 3.44 -12.43
N TYR A 128 -4.52 3.78 -13.62
CA TYR A 128 -4.50 5.11 -14.20
C TYR A 128 -5.14 4.97 -15.57
N GLY A 129 -6.25 5.65 -15.81
CA GLY A 129 -6.97 5.45 -17.05
C GLY A 129 -8.00 6.53 -17.30
N ASP A 130 -8.44 6.61 -18.54
CA ASP A 130 -9.63 7.36 -18.89
C ASP A 130 -10.85 6.45 -18.78
N VAL A 131 -11.80 6.81 -17.93
CA VAL A 131 -13.10 6.15 -17.81
C VAL A 131 -14.15 7.17 -18.24
N ASP A 132 -14.76 6.94 -19.39
CA ASP A 132 -15.82 7.77 -19.96
C ASP A 132 -15.45 9.27 -20.14
N GLY A 133 -14.20 9.55 -20.51
CA GLY A 133 -13.68 10.91 -20.71
C GLY A 133 -13.18 11.58 -19.42
N GLN A 134 -13.04 10.82 -18.32
CA GLN A 134 -12.48 11.28 -17.07
C GLN A 134 -11.22 10.50 -16.71
N LEU A 135 -10.14 11.23 -16.48
CA LEU A 135 -8.91 10.66 -15.93
C LEU A 135 -9.13 10.23 -14.49
N GLN A 136 -9.06 8.92 -14.26
CA GLN A 136 -9.30 8.29 -12.98
C GLN A 136 -8.05 7.57 -12.48
N PHE A 137 -7.87 7.66 -11.17
CA PHE A 137 -6.94 6.80 -10.45
C PHE A 137 -7.68 6.03 -9.38
N THR A 138 -7.54 4.71 -9.41
CA THR A 138 -8.10 3.82 -8.39
C THR A 138 -7.03 2.87 -7.88
N CYS A 139 -7.21 2.32 -6.69
CA CYS A 139 -6.20 1.49 -5.99
C CYS A 139 -6.74 0.14 -5.53
N ASN A 140 -7.85 -0.31 -6.11
CA ASN A 140 -8.68 -1.38 -5.56
C ASN A 140 -8.78 -2.64 -6.43
N GLY A 141 -7.79 -2.89 -7.30
CA GLY A 141 -7.94 -3.93 -8.33
C GLY A 141 -8.63 -3.33 -9.55
N GLY A 142 -7.88 -3.06 -10.62
CA GLY A 142 -8.46 -2.64 -11.90
C GLY A 142 -9.47 -3.67 -12.45
N THR A 143 -10.15 -3.29 -13.53
CA THR A 143 -11.18 -4.03 -14.27
C THR A 143 -10.79 -5.44 -14.77
N ASP A 144 -9.53 -5.83 -14.58
CA ASP A 144 -8.87 -7.04 -15.05
C ASP A 144 -8.96 -8.23 -14.06
N GLY A 145 -9.94 -8.22 -13.15
CA GLY A 145 -10.21 -9.37 -12.26
C GLY A 145 -9.20 -9.55 -11.12
N ALA A 146 -8.36 -8.55 -10.85
CA ALA A 146 -7.33 -8.58 -9.81
C ALA A 146 -7.86 -8.41 -8.36
N GLY A 147 -9.18 -8.38 -8.16
CA GLY A 147 -9.80 -8.48 -6.83
C GLY A 147 -9.53 -9.83 -6.13
N ALA A 148 -9.05 -10.85 -6.85
CA ALA A 148 -8.82 -12.19 -6.31
C ALA A 148 -7.74 -12.27 -5.21
N ASN A 149 -6.93 -11.22 -5.01
CA ASN A 149 -5.87 -11.22 -4.01
C ASN A 149 -5.65 -9.88 -3.32
N LEU A 150 -6.65 -9.00 -3.27
CA LEU A 150 -6.56 -7.74 -2.53
C LEU A 150 -6.53 -8.01 -1.00
N PRO A 151 -5.83 -7.20 -0.19
CA PRO A 151 -5.98 -7.24 1.26
C PRO A 151 -7.44 -7.02 1.70
N ALA A 152 -7.83 -7.54 2.85
CA ALA A 152 -9.16 -7.26 3.40
C ALA A 152 -9.35 -5.74 3.66
N ALA A 153 -10.57 -5.22 3.48
CA ALA A 153 -10.90 -3.79 3.57
C ALA A 153 -10.41 -3.10 4.86
N LYS A 154 -10.30 -3.83 5.98
CA LYS A 154 -9.77 -3.30 7.24
C LYS A 154 -8.30 -2.88 7.18
N TYR A 155 -7.52 -3.45 6.27
CA TYR A 155 -6.12 -3.07 6.02
C TYR A 155 -5.98 -1.97 4.97
N LEU A 156 -7.07 -1.59 4.29
CA LEU A 156 -7.04 -0.61 3.22
C LEU A 156 -7.45 0.78 3.72
N PRO A 157 -6.82 1.86 3.19
CA PRO A 157 -7.33 3.22 3.28
C PRO A 157 -8.75 3.32 2.71
N SER A 158 -9.51 4.32 3.13
CA SER A 158 -10.90 4.52 2.70
C SER A 158 -11.04 4.62 1.18
N GLU A 159 -10.12 5.30 0.51
CA GLU A 159 -10.13 5.49 -0.94
C GLU A 159 -9.82 4.21 -1.75
N CYS A 160 -9.28 3.19 -1.10
CA CYS A 160 -8.92 1.91 -1.73
C CYS A 160 -9.79 0.76 -1.23
N ARG A 161 -11.01 1.03 -0.76
CA ARG A 161 -11.95 -0.04 -0.42
C ARG A 161 -12.89 -0.31 -1.61
N PRO A 162 -13.29 -1.57 -1.84
CA PRO A 162 -14.33 -1.92 -2.81
C PRO A 162 -15.70 -1.38 -2.44
#